data_AF-A0A2T2VXF3-F1
#
_entry.id   AF-A0A2T2VXF3-F1
#
_cell.length_a   1.000
_cell.length_b   1.000
_cell.length_c   1.000
_cell.angle_alpha   90.00
_cell.angle_beta   90.00
_cell.angle_gamma   90.00
#
_symmetry.space_group_name_H-M   'P 1'
#
loop_
_entity.id
_entity.type
_entity.pdbx_description
1 polymer ?
#
loop_
_entity_poly.entity_id
_entity_poly.type
_entity_poly.pdbx_seq_one_letter_code
_entity_poly.pdbx_strand_id
1 'polypeptide(L)'
;MATQPPAASPDTTPSASVAALPDTLIHEWQPLSNVLLAFGTMTVTPAQVTWSSGQSSPYTLVGTEGGYLLRLESSPSFYDTQNQYIKLIPKADTSGAAPSIEIAFYPGETQLQSDEYIMYGSYFAE
;
A
#
# COMPACT_ATOMS: atom_id res chain seq x y z
N MET A 1 -42.28 -34.14 -7.49
CA MET A 1 -42.45 -32.75 -7.00
C MET A 1 -41.41 -32.51 -5.92
N ALA A 2 -40.42 -31.67 -6.22
CA ALA A 2 -39.59 -30.86 -5.30
C ALA A 2 -38.47 -30.26 -6.14
N THR A 3 -38.71 -29.09 -6.74
CA THR A 3 -37.67 -28.26 -7.37
C THR A 3 -37.02 -27.44 -6.27
N GLN A 4 -35.77 -27.77 -5.92
CA GLN A 4 -34.94 -26.96 -5.06
C GLN A 4 -34.54 -25.67 -5.81
N PRO A 5 -34.60 -24.48 -5.20
CA PRO A 5 -34.16 -23.25 -5.85
C PRO A 5 -32.64 -23.27 -6.10
N PRO A 6 -32.16 -22.69 -7.21
CA PRO A 6 -30.72 -22.46 -7.39
C PRO A 6 -30.26 -21.43 -6.36
N ALA A 7 -29.34 -21.83 -5.49
CA ALA A 7 -28.63 -20.89 -4.64
C ALA A 7 -27.89 -19.89 -5.53
N ALA A 8 -28.13 -18.60 -5.29
CA ALA A 8 -27.40 -17.52 -5.93
C ALA A 8 -25.90 -17.65 -5.61
N SER A 9 -25.12 -17.51 -6.68
CA SER A 9 -23.68 -17.63 -6.82
C SER A 9 -22.87 -16.93 -5.71
N PRO A 10 -21.72 -17.46 -5.26
CA PRO A 10 -20.62 -16.56 -4.98
C PRO A 10 -20.26 -15.95 -6.34
N ASP A 11 -20.57 -14.67 -6.50
CA ASP A 11 -19.99 -13.81 -7.53
C ASP A 11 -18.48 -13.97 -7.42
N THR A 12 -17.92 -14.92 -8.17
CA THR A 12 -16.49 -14.92 -8.47
C THR A 12 -16.36 -13.82 -9.51
N THR A 13 -16.46 -12.58 -9.03
CA THR A 13 -16.09 -11.42 -9.82
C THR A 13 -14.70 -11.77 -10.35
N PRO A 14 -14.47 -11.74 -11.67
CA PRO A 14 -13.15 -11.98 -12.20
C PRO A 14 -12.24 -11.02 -11.46
N SER A 15 -11.35 -11.54 -10.61
CA SER A 15 -10.29 -10.75 -10.02
C SER A 15 -9.56 -10.18 -11.21
N ALA A 16 -9.90 -8.94 -11.55
CA ALA A 16 -9.21 -8.18 -12.55
C ALA A 16 -7.75 -8.40 -12.23
N SER A 17 -6.95 -8.73 -13.24
CA SER A 17 -5.50 -8.81 -13.11
C SER A 17 -4.98 -7.38 -12.85
N VAL A 18 -5.35 -6.82 -11.71
CA VAL A 18 -4.77 -5.63 -11.11
C VAL A 18 -3.34 -6.05 -10.89
N ALA A 19 -2.42 -5.31 -11.49
CA ALA A 19 -1.00 -5.57 -11.36
C ALA A 19 -0.70 -5.87 -9.88
N ALA A 20 -0.20 -7.09 -9.62
CA ALA A 20 0.02 -7.53 -8.26
C ALA A 20 1.30 -6.88 -7.74
N LEU A 21 1.26 -6.43 -6.50
CA LEU A 21 2.46 -6.02 -5.78
C LEU A 21 3.36 -7.26 -5.63
N PRO A 22 4.68 -7.16 -5.85
CA PRO A 22 5.57 -8.31 -5.71
C PRO A 22 5.57 -8.85 -4.28
N ASP A 23 5.71 -10.17 -4.15
CA ASP A 23 5.76 -10.87 -2.85
C ASP A 23 6.86 -10.34 -1.93
N THR A 24 7.95 -9.81 -2.50
CA THR A 24 9.05 -9.19 -1.75
C THR A 24 8.65 -7.93 -0.99
N LEU A 25 7.51 -7.32 -1.33
CA LEU A 25 6.96 -6.17 -0.61
C LEU A 25 5.79 -6.56 0.30
N ILE A 26 5.26 -7.78 0.14
CA ILE A 26 4.14 -8.31 0.91
C ILE A 26 4.67 -8.91 2.21
N HIS A 27 4.91 -8.05 3.19
CA HIS A 27 5.26 -8.43 4.56
C HIS A 27 5.09 -7.25 5.51
N GLU A 28 5.56 -7.42 6.74
CA GLU A 28 5.59 -6.39 7.76
C GLU A 28 6.85 -5.52 7.64
N TRP A 29 6.65 -4.21 7.75
CA TRP A 29 7.65 -3.17 7.57
C TRP A 29 7.73 -2.30 8.83
N GLN A 30 8.90 -2.23 9.44
CA GLN A 30 9.14 -1.42 10.64
C GLN A 30 9.54 0.01 10.28
N PRO A 31 8.92 1.04 10.91
CA PRO A 31 9.21 2.43 10.62
C PRO A 31 10.62 2.77 11.06
N LEU A 32 11.44 3.26 10.13
CA LEU A 32 12.77 3.78 10.41
C LEU A 32 12.74 5.30 10.65
N SER A 33 11.88 6.02 9.93
CA SER A 33 11.77 7.47 10.02
C SER A 33 10.82 7.91 11.13
N ASN A 34 11.19 8.99 11.84
CA ASN A 34 10.42 9.53 12.97
C ASN A 34 8.98 9.95 12.59
N VAL A 35 8.78 10.40 11.34
CA VAL A 35 7.44 10.73 10.82
C VAL A 35 6.56 9.49 10.71
N LEU A 36 7.16 8.32 10.45
CA LEU A 36 6.46 7.05 10.29
C LEU A 36 6.20 6.34 11.62
N LEU A 37 6.95 6.65 12.68
CA LEU A 37 6.72 6.12 14.01
C LEU A 37 5.30 6.43 14.52
N ALA A 38 4.70 7.55 14.07
CA ALA A 38 3.32 7.89 14.40
C ALA A 38 2.29 6.95 13.74
N PHE A 39 2.61 6.37 12.58
CA PHE A 39 1.79 5.33 11.93
C PHE A 39 2.10 3.94 12.49
N GLY A 40 3.32 3.77 13.00
CA GLY A 40 3.85 2.49 13.44
C GLY A 40 4.17 1.58 12.28
N THR A 41 4.27 0.30 12.60
CA THR A 41 4.53 -0.79 11.67
C THR A 41 3.52 -0.82 10.53
N MET A 42 4.00 -0.95 9.30
CA MET A 42 3.18 -1.05 8.10
C MET A 42 3.16 -2.49 7.62
N THR A 43 2.00 -3.11 7.55
CA THR A 43 1.82 -4.43 6.96
C THR A 43 1.24 -4.27 5.57
N VAL A 44 1.99 -4.70 4.55
CA VAL A 44 1.52 -4.73 3.16
C VAL A 44 1.02 -6.12 2.86
N THR A 45 -0.25 -6.23 2.46
CA THR A 45 -0.86 -7.47 1.97
C THR A 45 -1.20 -7.30 0.50
N PRO A 46 -1.47 -8.37 -0.28
CA PRO A 46 -1.79 -8.24 -1.71
C PRO A 46 -3.03 -7.37 -2.03
N ALA A 47 -3.89 -7.12 -1.03
CA ALA A 47 -5.17 -6.42 -1.22
C ALA A 47 -5.24 -5.06 -0.50
N GLN A 48 -4.48 -4.87 0.57
CA GLN A 48 -4.56 -3.66 1.40
C GLN A 48 -3.24 -3.40 2.14
N VAL A 49 -3.05 -2.13 2.52
CA VAL A 49 -2.01 -1.73 3.47
C VAL A 49 -2.66 -1.45 4.81
N THR A 50 -2.06 -1.97 5.88
CA THR A 50 -2.49 -1.74 7.26
C THR A 50 -1.34 -1.11 8.03
N TRP A 51 -1.65 -0.09 8.81
CA TRP A 51 -0.71 0.55 9.73
C TRP A 51 -1.09 0.21 11.17
N SER A 52 -0.09 0.03 12.03
CA SER A 52 -0.27 -0.30 13.45
C SER A 52 -1.03 0.79 14.23
N SER A 53 -1.12 2.02 13.68
CA SER A 53 -2.02 3.08 14.13
C SER A 53 -3.51 2.71 14.08
N GLY A 54 -3.87 1.59 13.44
CA GLY A 54 -5.25 1.11 13.28
C GLY A 54 -5.88 1.54 11.95
N GLN A 55 -5.13 2.20 11.08
CA GLN A 55 -5.59 2.58 9.74
C GLN A 55 -5.34 1.44 8.77
N SER A 56 -6.34 1.06 8.00
CA SER A 56 -6.19 0.12 6.89
C SER A 56 -6.84 0.69 5.65
N SER A 57 -6.25 0.38 4.49
CA SER A 57 -6.74 0.89 3.22
C SER A 57 -6.48 -0.12 2.11
N PRO A 58 -7.54 -0.63 1.48
CA PRO A 58 -7.43 -1.33 0.21
C PRO A 58 -6.70 -0.46 -0.81
N TYR A 59 -5.96 -1.08 -1.71
CA TYR A 59 -5.20 -0.34 -2.71
C TYR A 59 -5.29 -0.98 -4.09
N THR A 60 -5.01 -0.15 -5.09
CA THR A 60 -4.80 -0.58 -6.48
C THR A 60 -3.41 -0.14 -6.94
N LEU A 61 -2.62 -1.04 -7.51
CA LEU A 61 -1.33 -0.70 -8.13
C LEU A 61 -1.60 0.03 -9.44
N VAL A 62 -1.22 1.30 -9.51
CA VAL A 62 -1.47 2.18 -10.67
C VAL A 62 -0.21 2.52 -11.45
N GLY A 63 0.99 2.26 -10.89
CA GLY A 63 2.25 2.46 -11.59
C GLY A 63 3.42 1.73 -10.92
N THR A 64 4.45 1.43 -11.70
CA THR A 64 5.68 0.75 -11.23
C THR A 64 6.97 1.52 -11.60
N GLU A 65 6.83 2.80 -11.97
CA GLU A 65 7.95 3.62 -12.43
C GLU A 65 8.77 4.19 -11.25
N GLY A 66 10.01 3.72 -11.10
CA GLY A 66 10.91 4.12 -10.01
C GLY A 66 10.43 3.70 -8.61
N GLY A 67 9.50 2.76 -8.54
CA GLY A 67 8.82 2.30 -7.32
C GLY A 67 7.37 1.88 -7.62
N TYR A 68 6.66 1.36 -6.63
CA TYR A 68 5.29 0.87 -6.74
C TYR A 68 4.32 1.93 -6.24
N LEU A 69 3.62 2.56 -7.16
CA LEU A 69 2.61 3.56 -6.88
C LEU A 69 1.26 2.90 -6.66
N LEU A 70 0.74 3.04 -5.44
CA LEU A 70 -0.52 2.49 -5.01
C LEU A 70 -1.52 3.61 -4.80
N ARG A 71 -2.73 3.43 -5.33
CA ARG A 71 -3.89 4.26 -5.03
C ARG A 71 -4.69 3.63 -3.91
N LEU A 72 -4.79 4.32 -2.79
CA LEU A 72 -5.54 3.90 -1.61
C LEU A 72 -7.03 4.22 -1.78
N GLU A 73 -7.87 3.20 -1.71
CA GLU A 73 -9.32 3.35 -1.89
C GLU A 73 -9.99 4.02 -0.69
N SER A 74 -9.50 3.75 0.53
CA SER A 74 -10.07 4.31 1.76
C SER A 74 -9.42 5.63 2.23
N SER A 75 -8.47 6.19 1.45
CA SER A 75 -7.80 7.48 1.71
C SER A 75 -7.47 7.74 3.19
N PRO A 76 -6.48 7.03 3.77
CA PRO A 76 -6.17 7.17 5.18
C PRO A 76 -5.77 8.62 5.48
N SER A 77 -6.37 9.14 6.54
CA SER A 77 -6.11 10.50 7.02
C SER A 77 -4.96 10.47 8.01
N PHE A 78 -3.82 11.03 7.62
CA PHE A 78 -2.64 11.13 8.46
C PHE A 78 -2.41 12.61 8.75
N TYR A 79 -2.32 12.98 10.03
CA TYR A 79 -2.21 14.39 10.45
C TYR A 79 -3.25 15.31 9.79
N ASP A 80 -4.52 14.89 9.80
CA ASP A 80 -5.67 15.59 9.19
C ASP A 80 -5.64 15.66 7.64
N THR A 81 -4.59 15.15 6.99
CA THR A 81 -4.48 15.14 5.53
C THR A 81 -4.83 13.77 4.98
N GLN A 82 -5.77 13.73 4.04
CA GLN A 82 -6.13 12.51 3.32
C GLN A 82 -5.06 12.17 2.28
N ASN A 83 -4.62 10.90 2.29
CA ASN A 83 -3.60 10.42 1.37
C ASN A 83 -4.22 9.44 0.40
N GLN A 84 -4.41 9.85 -0.85
CA GLN A 84 -4.99 8.98 -1.87
C GLN A 84 -3.95 8.09 -2.55
N TYR A 85 -2.69 8.48 -2.54
CA TYR A 85 -1.62 7.74 -3.22
C TYR A 85 -0.43 7.55 -2.30
N ILE A 86 0.17 6.37 -2.36
CA ILE A 86 1.46 6.09 -1.74
C ILE A 86 2.40 5.46 -2.75
N LYS A 87 3.67 5.82 -2.71
CA LYS A 87 4.71 5.22 -3.56
C LYS A 87 5.70 4.46 -2.69
N LEU A 88 5.81 3.16 -2.92
CA LEU A 88 6.77 2.28 -2.26
C LEU A 88 8.01 2.14 -3.14
N ILE A 89 9.16 2.59 -2.66
CA ILE A 89 10.42 2.60 -3.39
C ILE A 89 11.36 1.62 -2.69
N PRO A 90 11.44 0.35 -3.12
CA PRO A 90 12.38 -0.59 -2.53
C PRO A 90 13.81 -0.14 -2.77
N LYS A 91 14.57 -0.10 -1.69
CA LYS A 91 16.01 -0.01 -1.68
C LYS A 91 16.57 -1.41 -1.59
N ALA A 92 17.03 -1.90 -2.74
CA ALA A 92 17.91 -3.05 -2.76
C ALA A 92 19.22 -2.64 -2.10
N ASP A 93 19.48 -3.15 -0.90
CA ASP A 93 20.77 -2.93 -0.25
C ASP A 93 21.83 -3.75 -0.98
N THR A 94 22.95 -3.11 -1.35
CA THR A 94 24.02 -3.75 -2.11
C THR A 94 24.75 -4.83 -1.29
N SER A 95 24.52 -4.89 0.03
CA SER A 95 25.16 -5.81 0.97
C SER A 95 24.35 -7.05 1.35
N GLY A 96 23.10 -7.21 0.88
CA GLY A 96 22.25 -8.32 1.30
C GLY A 96 21.78 -8.26 2.76
N ALA A 97 21.89 -7.09 3.40
CA ALA A 97 21.21 -6.80 4.66
C ALA A 97 19.75 -6.40 4.41
N ALA A 98 18.92 -6.50 5.46
CA ALA A 98 17.47 -6.32 5.46
C ALA A 98 16.95 -5.31 4.42
N PRO A 99 16.01 -5.70 3.54
CA PRO A 99 15.48 -4.79 2.54
C PRO A 99 14.86 -3.58 3.24
N SER A 100 15.18 -2.39 2.75
CA SER A 100 14.53 -1.15 3.18
C SER A 100 13.63 -0.66 2.05
N ILE A 101 12.55 0.02 2.38
CA ILE A 101 11.69 0.71 1.42
C ILE A 101 11.56 2.16 1.84
N GLU A 102 11.51 3.05 0.87
CA GLU A 102 11.04 4.41 1.11
C GLU A 102 9.56 4.48 0.74
N ILE A 103 8.80 5.22 1.52
CA ILE A 103 7.40 5.50 1.25
C ILE A 103 7.20 7.00 1.10
N ALA A 104 6.52 7.39 0.03
CA ALA A 104 6.07 8.76 -0.18
C ALA A 104 4.55 8.78 -0.18
N PHE A 105 3.95 9.74 0.52
CA PHE A 105 2.50 9.94 0.57
C PHE A 105 2.11 11.18 -0.22
N TYR A 106 1.13 11.00 -1.10
CA TYR A 106 0.59 12.06 -1.94
C TYR A 106 -0.91 12.19 -1.69
N PRO A 107 -1.41 13.42 -1.47
CA PRO A 107 -2.82 13.64 -1.20
C PRO A 107 -3.70 13.44 -2.44
N GLY A 108 -3.15 13.59 -3.64
CA GLY A 108 -3.87 13.41 -4.90
C GLY A 108 -2.97 13.31 -6.14
N GLU A 109 -3.59 13.11 -7.31
CA GLU A 109 -2.89 12.90 -8.58
C GLU A 109 -2.07 14.13 -9.02
N THR A 110 -2.56 15.34 -8.74
CA THR A 110 -1.85 16.59 -9.08
C THR A 110 -0.51 16.70 -8.36
N GLN A 111 -0.49 16.35 -7.06
CA GLN A 111 0.73 16.33 -6.25
C GLN A 111 1.68 15.25 -6.74
N LEU A 112 1.15 14.06 -7.02
CA LEU A 112 1.92 12.95 -7.60
C LEU A 112 2.60 13.34 -8.92
N GLN A 113 1.89 14.02 -9.83
CA GLN A 113 2.46 14.46 -11.12
C GLN A 113 3.59 15.49 -10.96
N SER A 114 3.55 16.27 -9.88
CA SER A 114 4.60 17.25 -9.55
C SER A 114 5.69 16.65 -8.65
N ASP A 115 5.59 15.36 -8.33
CA ASP A 115 6.38 14.66 -7.32
C ASP A 115 6.41 15.37 -5.94
N GLU A 116 5.32 16.06 -5.61
CA GLU A 116 5.17 16.82 -4.36
C GLU A 116 4.51 15.94 -3.29
N TYR A 117 5.32 15.18 -2.56
CA TYR A 117 4.82 14.41 -1.42
C TYR A 117 4.62 15.30 -0.19
N ILE A 118 3.54 15.08 0.56
CA ILE A 118 3.35 15.76 1.85
C ILE A 118 4.16 15.09 2.96
N MET A 119 4.56 13.86 2.73
CA MET A 119 5.22 13.04 3.73
C MET A 119 6.07 11.98 3.07
N TYR A 120 7.25 11.80 3.64
CA TYR A 120 8.22 10.85 3.16
C TYR A 120 8.93 10.21 4.33
N GLY A 121 9.12 8.90 4.26
CA GLY A 121 9.92 8.20 5.25
C GLY A 121 10.41 6.87 4.71
N SER A 122 11.13 6.15 5.56
CA SER A 122 11.67 4.85 5.25
C SER A 122 11.17 3.81 6.23
N TYR A 123 10.86 2.64 5.72
CA TYR A 123 10.65 1.41 6.47
C TYR A 123 11.77 0.41 6.19
N PHE A 124 11.97 -0.54 7.09
CA PHE A 124 12.85 -1.68 6.88
C PHE A 124 12.13 -2.99 7.21
N ALA A 125 12.54 -4.07 6.57
CA ALA A 125 12.07 -5.40 6.87
C ALA A 125 12.79 -5.93 8.11
N GLU A 126 12.06 -6.52 9.06
CA GLU A 126 12.67 -7.36 10.11
C GLU A 126 13.00 -8.77 9.61
#